data_AF-M1RR25-F1
#
_entry.id   AF-M1RR25-F1
#
_cell.length_a   1.000
_cell.length_b   1.000
_cell.length_c   1.000
_cell.angle_alpha   90.00
_cell.angle_beta   90.00
_cell.angle_gamma   90.00
#
_symmetry.space_group_name_H-M   'P 1'
#
loop_
_entity.id
_entity.type
_entity.pdbx_description
1 polymer ?
#
loop_
_entity_poly.entity_id
_entity_poly.type
_entity_poly.pdbx_seq_one_letter_code
_entity_poly.pdbx_strand_id
1 'polypeptide(L)'
;MKFLGKLLLLSSLWLPLSASALFDQCKDLFPAQQVPSTTQVGRDLCFDDFAIYYSPSDKKPIYTVERLNGEQLQAPHPRRTNQFYEEARLPAHERALLADYRGSGYDRGHNVPAGDMTRERGMAQSFSLANMMPQARQNNQGIWAKRVEESTRMYIKRAEGDVYVFTGSIGHAGSIGKSRVTIPSHLYKLVYDPNKKLAWAYWVENTDDAQMSAPISYAELVQKTGIDFHLPIEMSDSTASNSATRAVPRQSVGAWYPVFFDQYSPEKMAAIISNIKAGKVASVQIQYDRNVELAQRLAMEIGTQSTLQATLSQSSPPDSPNVSYERNRVTAIVRSK
;
A
#
# COMPACT_ATOMS: atom_id res chain seq x y z
N MET A 1 -45.88 -48.31 15.49
CA MET A 1 -44.41 -48.19 15.33
C MET A 1 -44.12 -47.26 14.15
N LYS A 2 -43.40 -46.17 14.43
CA LYS A 2 -42.54 -45.34 13.55
C LYS A 2 -43.18 -44.62 12.34
N PHE A 3 -43.58 -43.38 12.58
CA PHE A 3 -43.55 -42.28 11.60
C PHE A 3 -42.08 -41.96 11.26
N LEU A 4 -41.71 -41.90 9.97
CA LEU A 4 -40.42 -41.38 9.51
C LEU A 4 -40.67 -40.09 8.71
N GLY A 5 -40.50 -38.95 9.39
CA GLY A 5 -40.49 -37.64 8.75
C GLY A 5 -39.20 -37.44 7.97
N LYS A 6 -39.32 -37.09 6.68
CA LYS A 6 -38.20 -36.63 5.87
C LYS A 6 -37.86 -35.19 6.26
N LEU A 7 -36.79 -35.02 7.04
CA LEU A 7 -36.18 -33.72 7.31
C LEU A 7 -35.29 -33.35 6.11
N LEU A 8 -35.73 -32.41 5.28
CA LEU A 8 -34.89 -31.77 4.26
C LEU A 8 -34.00 -30.75 4.98
N LEU A 9 -32.74 -31.13 5.21
CA LEU A 9 -31.68 -30.21 5.65
C LEU A 9 -31.34 -29.28 4.49
N LEU A 10 -31.80 -28.03 4.55
CA LEU A 10 -31.22 -26.93 3.77
C LEU A 10 -29.83 -26.63 4.35
N SER A 11 -28.80 -27.20 3.74
CA SER A 11 -27.42 -26.78 3.93
C SER A 11 -27.24 -25.41 3.26
N SER A 12 -27.38 -24.33 4.03
CA SER A 12 -26.93 -23.01 3.61
C SER A 12 -25.41 -23.05 3.52
N LEU A 13 -24.87 -23.04 2.29
CA LEU A 13 -23.46 -22.81 2.01
C LEU A 13 -23.13 -21.38 2.45
N TRP A 14 -22.65 -21.22 3.68
CA TRP A 14 -21.96 -20.01 4.10
C TRP A 14 -20.60 -20.00 3.41
N LEU A 15 -20.56 -19.47 2.20
CA LEU A 15 -19.30 -19.00 1.62
C LEU A 15 -18.83 -17.84 2.51
N PRO A 16 -17.67 -17.94 3.20
CA PRO A 16 -17.05 -16.76 3.75
C PRO A 16 -16.78 -15.80 2.58
N LEU A 17 -17.51 -14.68 2.52
CA LEU A 17 -17.10 -13.53 1.74
C LEU A 17 -15.74 -13.08 2.29
N SER A 18 -14.67 -13.67 1.75
CA SER A 18 -13.35 -13.05 1.80
C SER A 18 -13.41 -11.92 0.78
N ALA A 19 -14.02 -10.79 1.17
CA ALA A 19 -13.90 -9.57 0.41
C ALA A 19 -12.46 -9.07 0.59
N SER A 20 -11.53 -9.66 -0.16
CA SER A 20 -10.25 -9.04 -0.43
C SER A 20 -10.56 -7.83 -1.31
N ALA A 21 -10.71 -6.65 -0.69
CA ALA A 21 -10.91 -5.40 -1.41
C ALA A 21 -9.60 -5.03 -2.12
N LEU A 22 -9.35 -5.66 -3.28
CA LEU A 22 -8.17 -5.52 -4.12
C LEU A 22 -8.20 -4.16 -4.82
N PHE A 23 -7.73 -3.11 -4.15
CA PHE A 23 -7.65 -1.75 -4.71
C PHE A 23 -8.95 -1.20 -5.33
N ASP A 24 -10.13 -1.68 -4.90
CA ASP A 24 -11.41 -1.40 -5.58
C ASP A 24 -11.74 0.09 -5.76
N GLN A 25 -11.15 0.96 -4.93
CA GLN A 25 -11.35 2.41 -4.97
C GLN A 25 -10.38 3.16 -5.91
N CYS A 26 -9.38 2.48 -6.47
CA CYS A 26 -8.32 3.10 -7.25
C CYS A 26 -7.78 2.19 -8.39
N LYS A 27 -8.60 1.26 -8.87
CA LYS A 27 -8.26 0.38 -10.00
C LYS A 27 -7.96 1.14 -11.29
N ASP A 28 -8.50 2.33 -11.45
CA ASP A 28 -8.27 3.22 -12.59
C ASP A 28 -6.82 3.73 -12.70
N LEU A 29 -6.04 3.63 -11.62
CA LEU A 29 -4.61 3.92 -11.64
C LEU A 29 -3.77 2.81 -12.26
N PHE A 30 -4.35 1.63 -12.49
CA PHE A 30 -3.65 0.48 -13.04
C PHE A 30 -3.90 0.35 -14.55
N PRO A 31 -2.89 -0.06 -15.33
CA PRO A 31 -3.05 -0.28 -16.76
C PRO A 31 -4.12 -1.35 -17.02
N ALA A 32 -5.09 -1.02 -17.87
CA ALA A 32 -6.26 -1.86 -18.13
C ALA A 32 -7.03 -2.30 -16.87
N GLN A 33 -6.90 -1.57 -15.75
CA GLN A 33 -7.47 -1.90 -14.45
C GLN A 33 -7.02 -3.27 -13.89
N GLN A 34 -5.87 -3.78 -14.36
CA GLN A 34 -5.30 -5.05 -13.90
C GLN A 34 -4.28 -4.79 -12.79
N VAL A 35 -4.57 -5.30 -11.60
CA VAL A 35 -3.69 -5.19 -10.43
C VAL A 35 -2.59 -6.24 -10.51
N PRO A 36 -1.31 -5.92 -10.27
CA PRO A 36 -0.22 -6.88 -10.27
C PRO A 36 -0.47 -8.09 -9.37
N SER A 37 0.01 -9.26 -9.79
CA SER A 37 -0.05 -10.48 -9.00
C SER A 37 1.32 -10.84 -8.41
N THR A 38 1.33 -11.27 -7.15
CA THR A 38 2.54 -11.67 -6.44
C THR A 38 2.21 -12.63 -5.31
N THR A 39 3.19 -13.43 -4.88
CA THR A 39 3.09 -14.29 -3.69
C THR A 39 3.33 -13.52 -2.39
N GLN A 40 3.85 -12.30 -2.45
CA GLN A 40 4.09 -11.46 -1.29
C GLN A 40 2.76 -11.07 -0.63
N VAL A 41 2.72 -11.05 0.70
CA VAL A 41 1.52 -10.67 1.46
C VAL A 41 1.60 -9.19 1.78
N GLY A 42 0.67 -8.41 1.24
CA GLY A 42 0.60 -6.96 1.43
C GLY A 42 -0.76 -6.43 1.86
N ARG A 43 -0.83 -5.10 1.96
CA ARG A 43 -2.04 -4.31 2.20
C ARG A 43 -2.26 -3.34 1.04
N ASP A 44 -3.50 -3.27 0.58
CA ASP A 44 -3.91 -2.36 -0.47
C ASP A 44 -4.24 -1.00 0.14
N LEU A 45 -3.54 0.05 -0.29
CA LEU A 45 -3.80 1.43 0.12
C LEU A 45 -4.06 2.29 -1.11
N CYS A 46 -5.30 2.73 -1.26
CA CYS A 46 -5.67 3.73 -2.27
C CYS A 46 -5.43 5.15 -1.73
N PHE A 47 -4.78 5.98 -2.54
CA PHE A 47 -4.67 7.42 -2.38
C PHE A 47 -5.30 8.10 -3.62
N ASP A 48 -5.36 9.43 -3.62
CA ASP A 48 -6.08 10.16 -4.66
C ASP A 48 -5.39 10.12 -6.03
N ASP A 49 -4.07 10.07 -6.06
CA ASP A 49 -3.25 10.15 -7.29
C ASP A 49 -2.37 8.90 -7.50
N PHE A 50 -2.33 7.99 -6.52
CA PHE A 50 -1.48 6.80 -6.54
C PHE A 50 -2.05 5.68 -5.68
N ALA A 51 -1.54 4.47 -5.85
CA ALA A 51 -1.87 3.33 -4.98
C ALA A 51 -0.61 2.64 -4.48
N ILE A 52 -0.70 2.00 -3.31
CA ILE A 52 0.43 1.31 -2.67
C ILE A 52 0.00 -0.11 -2.29
N TYR A 53 0.77 -1.10 -2.73
CA TYR A 53 0.78 -2.42 -2.12
C TYR A 53 1.89 -2.48 -1.07
N TYR A 54 1.49 -2.42 0.20
CA TYR A 54 2.40 -2.22 1.32
C TYR A 54 2.78 -3.55 1.98
N SER A 55 4.05 -3.75 2.38
CA SER A 55 4.51 -4.92 3.14
C SER A 55 4.41 -4.68 4.66
N PRO A 56 3.51 -5.37 5.39
CA PRO A 56 3.45 -5.32 6.85
C PRO A 56 4.72 -5.76 7.57
N SER A 57 5.45 -6.71 7.00
CA SER A 57 6.68 -7.24 7.60
C SER A 57 7.81 -6.23 7.46
N ASP A 58 7.98 -5.71 6.24
CA ASP A 58 9.14 -4.89 5.88
C ASP A 58 8.91 -3.41 6.18
N LYS A 59 7.64 -3.03 6.39
CA LYS A 59 7.17 -1.69 6.70
C LYS A 59 7.48 -0.64 5.63
N LYS A 60 7.48 -1.08 4.37
CA LYS A 60 7.71 -0.28 3.16
C LYS A 60 6.81 -0.81 2.03
N PRO A 61 6.63 -0.06 0.93
CA PRO A 61 6.00 -0.59 -0.28
C PRO A 61 6.67 -1.88 -0.80
N ILE A 62 5.84 -2.82 -1.25
CA ILE A 62 6.22 -3.86 -2.21
C ILE A 62 6.31 -3.19 -3.58
N TYR A 63 5.20 -2.56 -3.99
CA TYR A 63 5.16 -1.66 -5.13
C TYR A 63 4.17 -0.51 -4.89
N THR A 64 4.34 0.57 -5.62
CA THR A 64 3.38 1.64 -5.82
C THR A 64 3.02 1.74 -7.29
N VAL A 65 1.91 2.42 -7.62
CA VAL A 65 1.55 2.75 -9.00
C VAL A 65 1.06 4.19 -9.10
N GLU A 66 1.49 4.86 -10.17
CA GLU A 66 1.06 6.19 -10.58
C GLU A 66 0.61 6.13 -12.05
N ARG A 67 -0.46 6.85 -12.39
CA ARG A 67 -0.88 7.11 -13.76
C ARG A 67 -0.62 8.58 -14.07
N LEU A 68 0.37 8.83 -14.91
CA LEU A 68 0.91 10.16 -15.20
C LEU A 68 0.81 10.47 -16.69
N ASN A 69 0.54 11.73 -17.05
CA ASN A 69 0.60 12.19 -18.43
C ASN A 69 1.27 13.55 -18.56
N GLY A 70 1.53 13.95 -19.81
CA GLY A 70 2.23 15.18 -20.11
C GLY A 70 1.50 16.44 -19.62
N GLU A 71 0.16 16.45 -19.61
CA GLU A 71 -0.64 17.57 -19.11
C GLU A 71 -0.47 17.74 -17.60
N GLN A 72 -0.61 16.64 -16.84
CA GLN A 72 -0.43 16.64 -15.38
C GLN A 72 0.95 17.16 -14.98
N LEU A 73 2.02 16.72 -15.64
CA LEU A 73 3.40 17.12 -15.30
C LEU A 73 3.80 18.53 -15.77
N GLN A 74 2.96 19.18 -16.57
CA GLN A 74 3.14 20.56 -17.04
C GLN A 74 2.24 21.55 -16.32
N ALA A 75 1.20 21.06 -15.63
CA ALA A 75 0.33 21.87 -14.80
C ALA A 75 1.10 22.51 -13.63
N PRO A 76 0.61 23.63 -13.07
CA PRO A 76 1.16 24.17 -11.83
C PRO A 76 1.10 23.13 -10.70
N HIS A 77 2.22 22.91 -10.04
CA HIS A 77 2.31 21.97 -8.91
C HIS A 77 2.13 22.69 -7.57
N PRO A 78 1.45 22.06 -6.59
CA PRO A 78 1.33 22.57 -5.24
C PRO A 78 2.68 22.69 -4.54
N ARG A 79 2.74 23.53 -3.50
CA ARG A 79 3.97 23.69 -2.73
C ARG A 79 4.24 22.44 -1.90
N ARG A 80 5.47 21.94 -1.99
CA ARG A 80 5.92 20.80 -1.19
C ARG A 80 5.80 21.09 0.32
N THR A 81 5.09 20.24 1.05
CA THR A 81 4.79 20.45 2.48
C THR A 81 5.94 20.00 3.41
N ASN A 82 6.70 18.97 3.04
CA ASN A 82 7.70 18.31 3.90
C ASN A 82 7.13 17.71 5.21
N GLN A 83 5.81 17.51 5.25
CA GLN A 83 5.06 17.12 6.43
C GLN A 83 4.81 15.60 6.44
N PHE A 84 5.84 14.85 6.81
CA PHE A 84 5.75 13.39 6.94
C PHE A 84 4.84 12.96 8.08
N TYR A 85 4.07 11.89 7.86
CA TYR A 85 3.16 11.34 8.87
C TYR A 85 3.07 9.81 8.80
N GLU A 86 2.74 9.20 9.93
CA GLU A 86 2.60 7.75 10.05
C GLU A 86 1.27 7.30 9.44
N GLU A 87 1.25 6.25 8.62
CA GLU A 87 0.01 5.85 7.97
C GLU A 87 -0.98 5.27 9.00
N ALA A 88 -2.03 6.04 9.26
CA ALA A 88 -3.04 5.69 10.24
C ALA A 88 -3.67 4.36 9.93
N ARG A 89 -4.05 4.13 8.66
CA ARG A 89 -4.85 2.98 8.20
C ARG A 89 -4.17 1.63 8.37
N LEU A 90 -2.87 1.62 8.69
CA LEU A 90 -2.10 0.42 8.98
C LEU A 90 -2.08 0.14 10.49
N PRO A 91 -2.19 -1.12 10.94
CA PRO A 91 -2.01 -1.45 12.35
C PRO A 91 -0.66 -0.97 12.87
N ALA A 92 -0.59 -0.56 14.13
CA ALA A 92 0.64 0.01 14.71
C ALA A 92 1.88 -0.89 14.60
N HIS A 93 1.70 -2.22 14.64
CA HIS A 93 2.80 -3.19 14.52
C HIS A 93 3.23 -3.46 13.07
N GLU A 94 2.43 -3.03 12.09
CA GLU A 94 2.69 -3.20 10.65
C GLU A 94 3.26 -1.92 10.02
N ARG A 95 3.17 -0.74 10.67
CA ARG A 95 3.54 0.54 10.08
C ARG A 95 4.93 1.05 10.51
N ALA A 96 5.56 1.84 9.65
CA ALA A 96 6.74 2.61 10.00
C ALA A 96 6.38 3.87 10.82
N LEU A 97 7.26 4.27 11.73
CA LEU A 97 7.10 5.45 12.58
C LEU A 97 8.15 6.52 12.24
N LEU A 98 7.86 7.79 12.54
CA LEU A 98 8.82 8.88 12.32
C LEU A 98 10.09 8.69 13.17
N ALA A 99 9.93 8.08 14.34
CA ALA A 99 11.03 7.75 15.24
C ALA A 99 11.99 6.69 14.66
N ASP A 100 11.54 5.84 13.74
CA ASP A 100 12.39 4.79 13.15
C ASP A 100 13.44 5.39 12.20
N TYR A 101 13.11 6.48 11.51
CA TYR A 101 14.00 7.18 10.60
C TYR A 101 14.94 8.17 11.29
N ARG A 102 14.53 8.71 12.44
CA ARG A 102 15.31 9.72 13.17
C ARG A 102 16.65 9.14 13.63
N GLY A 103 17.74 9.72 13.15
CA GLY A 103 19.11 9.30 13.51
C GLY A 103 19.54 7.97 12.89
N SER A 104 18.77 7.41 11.94
CA SER A 104 19.07 6.12 11.31
C SER A 104 20.20 6.19 10.27
N GLY A 105 20.53 7.39 9.77
CA GLY A 105 21.42 7.59 8.62
C GLY A 105 20.72 7.48 7.26
N TYR A 106 19.45 7.06 7.20
CA TYR A 106 18.68 6.92 5.97
C TYR A 106 17.67 8.04 5.79
N ASP A 107 17.46 8.44 4.53
CA ASP A 107 16.38 9.33 4.15
C ASP A 107 15.03 8.59 4.15
N ARG A 108 13.94 9.35 4.26
CA ARG A 108 12.57 8.90 3.94
C ARG A 108 12.39 9.01 2.43
N GLY A 109 12.89 8.01 1.70
CA GLY A 109 12.85 7.94 0.25
C GLY A 109 11.44 7.70 -0.25
N HIS A 110 10.93 8.59 -1.11
CA HIS A 110 9.59 8.46 -1.68
C HIS A 110 9.59 7.35 -2.74
N ASN A 111 8.54 6.52 -2.78
CA ASN A 111 8.29 5.63 -3.93
C ASN A 111 7.48 6.37 -5.00
N VAL A 112 6.42 7.05 -4.56
CA VAL A 112 5.63 8.03 -5.33
C VAL A 112 6.16 9.44 -5.01
N PRO A 113 6.86 10.12 -5.94
CA PRO A 113 7.50 11.39 -5.65
C PRO A 113 6.49 12.50 -5.40
N ALA A 114 6.73 13.32 -4.37
CA ALA A 114 5.91 14.50 -4.10
C ALA A 114 5.84 15.46 -5.32
N GLY A 115 6.90 15.51 -6.13
CA GLY A 115 6.97 16.34 -7.34
C GLY A 115 6.05 15.90 -8.48
N ASP A 116 5.44 14.72 -8.39
CA ASP A 116 4.53 14.20 -9.41
C ASP A 116 3.07 14.57 -9.09
N MET A 117 2.80 15.07 -7.87
CA MET A 117 1.46 15.42 -7.41
C MET A 117 1.01 16.78 -7.97
N THR A 118 -0.23 16.85 -8.46
CA THR A 118 -0.82 18.07 -9.08
C THR A 118 -1.82 18.78 -8.17
N ARG A 119 -2.25 18.12 -7.08
CA ARG A 119 -3.23 18.65 -6.13
C ARG A 119 -2.65 18.68 -4.72
N GLU A 120 -3.04 19.68 -3.93
CA GLU A 120 -2.58 19.85 -2.54
C GLU A 120 -2.84 18.59 -1.68
N ARG A 121 -3.96 17.89 -1.92
CA ARG A 121 -4.28 16.62 -1.24
C ARG A 121 -3.31 15.49 -1.60
N GLY A 122 -3.06 15.26 -2.88
CA GLY A 122 -2.08 14.28 -3.35
C GLY A 122 -0.68 14.60 -2.86
N MET A 123 -0.30 15.88 -2.92
CA MET A 123 0.98 16.38 -2.38
C MET A 123 1.16 15.97 -0.93
N ALA A 124 0.17 16.24 -0.07
CA ALA A 124 0.29 15.84 1.32
C ALA A 124 0.24 14.31 1.51
N GLN A 125 -0.63 13.60 0.80
CA GLN A 125 -0.71 12.14 0.84
C GLN A 125 0.63 11.46 0.47
N SER A 126 1.40 12.03 -0.46
CA SER A 126 2.72 11.52 -0.84
C SER A 126 3.72 11.46 0.33
N PHE A 127 3.49 12.21 1.41
CA PHE A 127 4.32 12.22 2.62
C PHE A 127 3.96 11.15 3.66
N SER A 128 2.98 10.28 3.37
CA SER A 128 2.69 9.11 4.21
C SER A 128 3.92 8.21 4.33
N LEU A 129 4.26 7.75 5.54
CA LEU A 129 5.33 6.77 5.73
C LEU A 129 5.03 5.42 5.06
N ALA A 130 3.78 5.14 4.70
CA ALA A 130 3.46 4.00 3.84
C ALA A 130 4.04 4.12 2.43
N ASN A 131 4.35 5.34 1.96
CA ASN A 131 5.03 5.63 0.69
C ASN A 131 6.57 5.69 0.83
N MET A 132 7.11 5.48 2.03
CA MET A 132 8.54 5.65 2.30
C MET A 132 9.29 4.32 2.34
N MET A 133 10.56 4.38 2.00
CA MET A 133 11.55 3.35 2.29
C MET A 133 12.84 4.00 2.85
N PRO A 134 13.62 3.28 3.68
CA PRO A 134 14.97 3.71 4.05
C PRO A 134 15.86 3.78 2.81
N GLN A 135 16.16 4.99 2.34
CA GLN A 135 16.97 5.20 1.14
C GLN A 135 18.29 5.86 1.50
N ALA A 136 19.39 5.35 0.94
CA ALA A 136 20.70 5.95 1.08
C ALA A 136 20.64 7.41 0.60
N ARG A 137 21.28 8.32 1.33
CA ARG A 137 21.03 9.76 1.16
C ARG A 137 21.53 10.27 -0.19
N GLN A 138 22.69 9.82 -0.63
CA GLN A 138 23.28 10.20 -1.92
C GLN A 138 22.53 9.51 -3.06
N ASN A 139 21.94 8.35 -2.80
CA ASN A 139 21.03 7.71 -3.73
C ASN A 139 19.77 8.57 -3.96
N ASN A 140 19.04 8.86 -2.88
CA ASN A 140 17.79 9.62 -2.89
C ASN A 140 17.95 11.01 -3.52
N GLN A 141 18.89 11.80 -3.01
CA GLN A 141 19.08 13.20 -3.42
C GLN A 141 19.89 13.35 -4.72
N GLY A 142 20.56 12.28 -5.14
CA GLY A 142 21.44 12.25 -6.29
C GLY A 142 20.88 11.42 -7.43
N ILE A 143 21.38 10.19 -7.57
CA ILE A 143 21.15 9.35 -8.74
C ILE A 143 19.66 9.05 -8.95
N TRP A 144 18.90 8.77 -7.90
CA TRP A 144 17.49 8.45 -8.00
C TRP A 144 16.67 9.66 -8.47
N ALA A 145 16.77 10.79 -7.77
CA ALA A 145 16.07 12.01 -8.16
C ALA A 145 16.44 12.47 -9.58
N LYS A 146 17.74 12.54 -9.91
CA LYS A 146 18.24 13.18 -11.14
C LYS A 146 18.25 12.27 -12.36
N ARG A 147 18.49 10.97 -12.17
CA ARG A 147 18.67 10.02 -13.29
C ARG A 147 17.49 9.07 -13.47
N VAL A 148 16.69 8.86 -12.43
CA VAL A 148 15.50 7.99 -12.51
C VAL A 148 14.23 8.83 -12.58
N GLU A 149 13.94 9.63 -11.56
CA GLU A 149 12.67 10.37 -11.47
C GLU A 149 12.59 11.50 -12.51
N GLU A 150 13.59 12.37 -12.61
CA GLU A 150 13.63 13.45 -13.59
C GLU A 150 13.59 12.92 -15.03
N SER A 151 14.34 11.85 -15.33
CA SER A 151 14.34 11.24 -16.66
C SER A 151 12.99 10.61 -17.02
N THR A 152 12.33 9.97 -16.04
CA THR A 152 10.97 9.45 -16.19
C THR A 152 9.98 10.58 -16.47
N ARG A 153 10.00 11.67 -15.68
CA ARG A 153 9.15 12.84 -15.94
C ARG A 153 9.40 13.46 -17.31
N MET A 154 10.67 13.58 -17.73
CA MET A 154 11.03 14.10 -19.04
C MET A 154 10.46 13.25 -20.18
N TYR A 155 10.45 11.92 -20.03
CA TYR A 155 9.80 11.03 -20.98
C TYR A 155 8.29 11.31 -21.05
N ILE A 156 7.62 11.29 -19.91
CA ILE A 156 6.15 11.41 -19.80
C ILE A 156 5.66 12.76 -20.36
N LYS A 157 6.40 13.84 -20.15
CA LYS A 157 6.10 15.17 -20.73
C LYS A 157 6.00 15.19 -22.26
N ARG A 158 6.63 14.23 -22.94
CA ARG A 158 6.64 14.08 -24.41
C ARG A 158 5.83 12.87 -24.89
N ALA A 159 5.32 12.06 -23.97
CA ALA A 159 4.51 10.90 -24.32
C ALA A 159 3.11 11.35 -24.74
N GLU A 160 2.51 10.59 -25.65
CA GLU A 160 1.09 10.73 -25.95
C GLU A 160 0.31 9.96 -24.89
N GLY A 161 -0.72 10.57 -24.30
CA GLY A 161 -1.59 9.92 -23.32
C GLY A 161 -0.95 9.56 -21.98
N ASP A 162 -1.58 8.60 -21.29
CA ASP A 162 -1.17 8.14 -19.97
C ASP A 162 0.03 7.18 -20.03
N VAL A 163 0.97 7.37 -19.11
CA VAL A 163 2.10 6.50 -18.82
C VAL A 163 1.93 5.99 -17.39
N TYR A 164 2.14 4.69 -17.21
CA TYR A 164 2.00 4.04 -15.90
C TYR A 164 3.39 3.82 -15.32
N VAL A 165 3.58 4.24 -14.07
CA VAL A 165 4.85 4.12 -13.36
C VAL A 165 4.65 3.27 -12.12
N PHE A 166 5.40 2.17 -12.02
CA PHE A 166 5.46 1.39 -10.80
C PHE A 166 6.80 1.58 -10.12
N THR A 167 6.80 1.84 -8.82
CA THR A 167 8.04 2.01 -8.04
C THR A 167 8.03 1.03 -6.87
N GLY A 168 9.18 0.42 -6.58
CA GLY A 168 9.30 -0.47 -5.44
C GLY A 168 10.74 -0.76 -5.09
N SER A 169 10.93 -1.69 -4.17
CA SER A 169 12.27 -2.03 -3.67
C SER A 169 12.33 -3.46 -3.17
N ILE A 170 13.50 -4.09 -3.28
CA ILE A 170 13.70 -5.50 -2.91
C ILE A 170 14.98 -5.74 -2.10
N GLY A 171 15.05 -6.95 -1.56
CA GLY A 171 16.16 -7.42 -0.74
C GLY A 171 16.20 -6.78 0.65
N HIS A 172 17.20 -7.18 1.43
CA HIS A 172 17.29 -6.83 2.84
C HIS A 172 18.75 -6.55 3.21
N ALA A 173 19.07 -5.28 3.44
CA ALA A 173 20.38 -4.80 3.86
C ALA A 173 20.41 -4.42 5.36
N GLY A 174 19.44 -4.89 6.13
CA GLY A 174 19.27 -4.58 7.55
C GLY A 174 17.93 -3.88 7.83
N SER A 175 17.82 -3.25 8.99
CA SER A 175 16.62 -2.54 9.39
C SER A 175 16.92 -1.31 10.23
N ILE A 176 16.05 -0.31 10.19
CA ILE A 176 16.12 0.89 11.03
C ILE A 176 15.02 0.89 12.10
N GLY A 177 15.28 1.60 13.20
CA GLY A 177 14.30 1.88 14.24
C GLY A 177 13.84 0.68 15.07
N LYS A 178 12.98 0.96 16.06
CA LYS A 178 12.42 -0.09 16.94
C LYS A 178 11.40 -0.95 16.21
N SER A 179 10.72 -0.37 15.23
CA SER A 179 9.76 -1.10 14.41
C SER A 179 10.44 -2.04 13.42
N ARG A 180 11.78 -1.98 13.24
CA ARG A 180 12.53 -2.77 12.26
C ARG A 180 12.02 -2.56 10.83
N VAL A 181 12.02 -1.31 10.38
CA VAL A 181 11.71 -0.97 8.98
C VAL A 181 12.86 -1.47 8.12
N THR A 182 12.57 -2.31 7.12
CA THR A 182 13.60 -2.96 6.31
C THR A 182 14.30 -1.96 5.40
N ILE A 183 15.63 -2.02 5.38
CA ILE A 183 16.46 -1.30 4.40
C ILE A 183 16.52 -2.19 3.15
N PRO A 184 15.95 -1.77 2.01
CA PRO A 184 16.08 -2.53 0.78
C PRO A 184 17.51 -2.48 0.25
N SER A 185 17.94 -3.53 -0.44
CA SER A 185 19.23 -3.56 -1.14
C SER A 185 19.18 -2.86 -2.51
N HIS A 186 18.01 -2.87 -3.15
CA HIS A 186 17.82 -2.36 -4.50
C HIS A 186 16.46 -1.68 -4.63
N LEU A 187 16.41 -0.69 -5.52
CA LEU A 187 15.24 0.09 -5.89
C LEU A 187 14.95 -0.14 -7.37
N TYR A 188 13.67 -0.15 -7.73
CA TYR A 188 13.27 -0.25 -9.14
C TYR A 188 12.17 0.76 -9.48
N LYS A 189 12.17 1.22 -10.72
CA LYS A 189 11.07 2.02 -11.30
C LYS A 189 10.76 1.51 -12.70
N LEU A 190 9.62 0.85 -12.84
CA LEU A 190 9.06 0.37 -14.11
C LEU A 190 8.25 1.50 -14.74
N VAL A 191 8.51 1.78 -16.01
CA VAL A 191 7.76 2.74 -16.81
C VAL A 191 7.10 1.98 -17.95
N TYR A 192 5.79 2.17 -18.13
CA TYR A 192 5.00 1.56 -19.19
C TYR A 192 4.23 2.61 -19.98
N ASP A 193 4.51 2.68 -21.28
CA ASP A 193 3.81 3.50 -22.27
C ASP A 193 2.89 2.59 -23.12
N PRO A 194 1.56 2.63 -22.89
CA PRO A 194 0.61 1.81 -23.63
C PRO A 194 0.51 2.18 -25.12
N ASN A 195 0.69 3.44 -25.48
CA ASN A 195 0.59 3.89 -26.87
C ASN A 195 1.73 3.32 -27.72
N LYS A 196 2.90 3.15 -27.11
CA LYS A 196 4.05 2.50 -27.76
C LYS A 196 4.18 1.01 -27.47
N LYS A 197 3.33 0.46 -26.59
CA LYS A 197 3.47 -0.90 -26.04
C LYS A 197 4.90 -1.18 -25.55
N LEU A 198 5.49 -0.18 -24.87
CA LEU A 198 6.88 -0.20 -24.45
C LEU A 198 6.96 -0.17 -22.93
N ALA A 199 7.78 -1.06 -22.35
CA ALA A 199 8.12 -1.01 -20.94
C ALA A 199 9.61 -1.23 -20.68
N TRP A 200 10.15 -0.53 -19.70
CA TRP A 200 11.51 -0.70 -19.20
C TRP A 200 11.56 -0.41 -17.70
N ALA A 201 12.58 -0.91 -17.01
CA ALA A 201 12.76 -0.63 -15.60
C ALA A 201 14.15 -0.15 -15.26
N TYR A 202 14.22 0.92 -14.46
CA TYR A 202 15.44 1.27 -13.76
C TYR A 202 15.67 0.28 -12.63
N TRP A 203 16.94 -0.11 -12.41
CA TRP A 203 17.37 -1.00 -11.35
C TRP A 203 18.63 -0.44 -10.69
N VAL A 204 18.52 0.02 -9.45
CA VAL A 204 19.59 0.79 -8.79
C VAL A 204 19.84 0.24 -7.39
N GLU A 205 21.10 0.04 -7.03
CA GLU A 205 21.50 -0.31 -5.66
C GLU A 205 21.15 0.80 -4.68
N ASN A 206 20.74 0.44 -3.46
CA ASN A 206 20.42 1.40 -2.40
C ASN A 206 21.65 1.75 -1.56
N THR A 207 22.66 2.34 -2.19
CA THR A 207 23.91 2.75 -1.55
C THR A 207 24.28 4.19 -1.95
N ASP A 208 25.16 4.83 -1.17
CA ASP A 208 25.60 6.20 -1.45
C ASP A 208 26.54 6.29 -2.67
N ASP A 209 27.17 5.18 -3.06
CA ASP A 209 28.08 5.03 -4.20
C ASP A 209 27.42 4.42 -5.44
N ALA A 210 26.10 4.19 -5.40
CA ALA A 210 25.33 3.58 -6.48
C ALA A 210 25.58 4.26 -7.83
N GLN A 211 25.75 3.44 -8.87
CA GLN A 211 25.97 3.88 -10.25
C GLN A 211 24.77 3.55 -11.14
N MET A 212 24.60 4.32 -12.21
CA MET A 212 23.56 4.04 -13.20
C MET A 212 24.01 2.90 -14.11
N SER A 213 23.12 1.96 -14.33
CA SER A 213 23.20 0.97 -15.40
C SER A 213 22.16 1.27 -16.48
N ALA A 214 22.25 0.57 -17.62
CA ALA A 214 21.17 0.58 -18.60
C ALA A 214 19.88 0.00 -17.97
N PRO A 215 18.70 0.53 -18.32
CA PRO A 215 17.45 -0.06 -17.86
C PRO A 215 17.33 -1.54 -18.24
N ILE A 216 16.76 -2.33 -17.33
CA ILE A 216 16.46 -3.75 -17.57
C ILE A 216 15.12 -3.92 -18.29
N SER A 217 14.94 -5.08 -18.91
CA SER A 217 13.68 -5.43 -19.56
C SER A 217 12.56 -5.69 -18.55
N TYR A 218 11.31 -5.63 -19.02
CA TYR A 218 10.15 -6.02 -18.22
C TYR A 218 10.24 -7.47 -17.72
N ALA A 219 10.60 -8.41 -18.60
CA ALA A 219 10.74 -9.82 -18.24
C ALA A 219 11.78 -10.03 -17.14
N GLU A 220 12.92 -9.34 -17.23
CA GLU A 220 13.95 -9.40 -16.18
C GLU A 220 13.45 -8.81 -14.86
N LEU A 221 12.69 -7.70 -14.89
CA LEU A 221 12.09 -7.15 -13.67
C LEU A 221 11.12 -8.15 -13.01
N VAL A 222 10.23 -8.77 -13.80
CA VAL A 222 9.27 -9.79 -13.29
C VAL A 222 10.05 -10.94 -12.64
N GLN A 223 11.12 -11.41 -13.26
CA GLN A 223 11.98 -12.45 -12.70
C GLN A 223 12.64 -12.03 -11.38
N LYS A 224 13.20 -10.82 -11.29
CA LYS A 224 13.87 -10.33 -10.08
C LYS A 224 12.91 -10.05 -8.93
N THR A 225 11.70 -9.61 -9.22
CA THR A 225 10.72 -9.17 -8.20
C THR A 225 9.71 -10.25 -7.82
N GLY A 226 9.46 -11.22 -8.70
CA GLY A 226 8.35 -12.17 -8.54
C GLY A 226 6.98 -11.49 -8.59
N ILE A 227 6.87 -10.35 -9.27
CA ILE A 227 5.63 -9.59 -9.45
C ILE A 227 5.30 -9.58 -10.93
N ASP A 228 4.15 -10.12 -11.31
CA ASP A 228 3.58 -9.96 -12.65
C ASP A 228 2.70 -8.71 -12.66
N PHE A 229 3.16 -7.67 -13.35
CA PHE A 229 2.44 -6.39 -13.47
C PHE A 229 1.32 -6.39 -14.51
N HIS A 230 1.09 -7.52 -15.20
CA HIS A 230 0.07 -7.70 -16.23
C HIS A 230 0.11 -6.65 -17.34
N LEU A 231 1.30 -6.27 -17.78
CA LEU A 231 1.46 -5.35 -18.90
C LEU A 231 1.20 -6.09 -20.22
N PRO A 232 0.36 -5.56 -21.13
CA PRO A 232 0.06 -6.22 -22.40
C PRO A 232 1.19 -5.97 -23.42
N ILE A 233 2.40 -6.44 -23.10
CA ILE A 233 3.59 -6.40 -23.94
C ILE A 233 4.08 -7.83 -24.21
N GLU A 234 4.57 -8.08 -25.42
CA GLU A 234 5.15 -9.38 -25.75
C GLU A 234 6.45 -9.58 -24.96
N MET A 235 6.48 -10.59 -24.09
CA MET A 235 7.72 -10.99 -23.43
C MET A 235 8.58 -11.71 -24.47
N SER A 236 9.61 -11.04 -25.01
CA SER A 236 10.58 -11.75 -25.85
C SER A 236 11.33 -12.77 -24.99
N ASP A 237 11.27 -14.03 -25.42
CA ASP A 237 11.77 -15.19 -24.67
C ASP A 237 13.28 -15.12 -24.42
N SER A 238 13.66 -15.03 -23.15
CA SER A 238 14.91 -15.60 -22.65
C SER A 238 14.58 -16.66 -21.59
N THR A 239 14.27 -17.87 -22.09
CA THR A 239 14.25 -19.15 -21.35
C THR A 239 13.52 -19.14 -20.00
N ALA A 240 12.20 -19.28 -20.05
CA ALA A 240 11.39 -19.71 -18.92
C ALA A 240 11.62 -21.22 -18.63
N SER A 241 12.26 -21.52 -17.50
CA SER A 241 12.13 -22.83 -16.86
C SER A 241 10.79 -22.88 -16.13
N ASN A 242 9.83 -23.62 -16.70
CA ASN A 242 8.56 -23.96 -16.05
C ASN A 242 8.81 -24.67 -14.70
N SER A 243 8.57 -23.96 -13.60
CA SER A 243 8.35 -24.56 -12.29
C SER A 243 6.88 -24.34 -11.92
N ALA A 244 6.05 -25.35 -12.20
CA ALA A 244 4.71 -25.45 -11.65
C ALA A 244 4.80 -25.55 -10.12
N THR A 245 4.54 -24.45 -9.40
CA THR A 245 4.46 -24.44 -7.94
C THR A 245 3.06 -24.87 -7.50
N ARG A 246 3.02 -26.12 -7.06
CA ARG A 246 1.94 -26.76 -6.29
C ARG A 246 1.58 -25.89 -5.08
N ALA A 247 0.29 -25.56 -4.94
CA ALA A 247 -0.24 -24.81 -3.81
C ALA A 247 0.12 -25.50 -2.48
N VAL A 248 0.90 -24.81 -1.64
CA VAL A 248 1.19 -25.20 -0.26
C VAL A 248 0.04 -24.69 0.62
N PRO A 249 -0.49 -25.48 1.57
CA PRO A 249 -1.50 -25.01 2.50
C PRO A 249 -0.93 -23.87 3.35
N ARG A 250 -1.55 -22.68 3.28
CA ARG A 250 -1.19 -21.51 4.08
C ARG A 250 -1.33 -21.83 5.56
N GLN A 251 -0.25 -21.63 6.31
CA GLN A 251 -0.29 -21.56 7.77
C GLN A 251 -0.94 -20.22 8.15
N SER A 252 -2.03 -20.27 8.90
CA SER A 252 -2.85 -19.10 9.25
C SER A 252 -2.13 -18.20 10.27
N VAL A 253 -1.50 -17.13 9.78
CA VAL A 253 -1.19 -15.96 10.62
C VAL A 253 -2.52 -15.22 10.83
N GLY A 254 -2.93 -15.01 12.08
CA GLY A 254 -4.26 -14.47 12.44
C GLY A 254 -4.70 -13.32 11.53
N ALA A 255 -5.73 -13.57 10.73
CA ALA A 255 -6.23 -12.62 9.74
C ALA A 255 -6.84 -11.40 10.43
N TRP A 256 -6.57 -10.20 9.93
CA TRP A 256 -7.27 -8.99 10.35
C TRP A 256 -8.07 -8.40 9.20
N TYR A 257 -9.10 -7.64 9.52
CA TYR A 257 -9.91 -6.92 8.54
C TYR A 257 -10.28 -5.51 9.05
N PRO A 258 -10.26 -4.49 8.17
CA PRO A 258 -10.70 -3.15 8.52
C PRO A 258 -12.23 -3.04 8.39
N VAL A 259 -12.85 -2.30 9.32
CA VAL A 259 -14.25 -1.89 9.23
C VAL A 259 -14.30 -0.37 9.25
N PHE A 260 -14.73 0.23 8.14
CA PHE A 260 -14.78 1.68 7.96
C PHE A 260 -16.10 2.27 8.46
N PHE A 261 -16.03 3.41 9.16
CA PHE A 261 -17.15 4.18 9.69
C PHE A 261 -17.02 5.63 9.24
N ASP A 262 -17.78 6.02 8.21
CA ASP A 262 -17.97 7.45 7.85
C ASP A 262 -18.90 8.16 8.84
N GLN A 263 -19.79 7.37 9.46
CA GLN A 263 -20.66 7.74 10.57
C GLN A 263 -20.90 6.49 11.44
N TYR A 264 -21.54 6.67 12.59
CA TYR A 264 -21.93 5.55 13.44
C TYR A 264 -22.84 4.57 12.69
N SER A 265 -22.57 3.26 12.82
CA SER A 265 -23.37 2.19 12.20
C SER A 265 -23.64 1.09 13.23
N PRO A 266 -24.89 0.92 13.69
CA PRO A 266 -25.25 -0.12 14.65
C PRO A 266 -24.95 -1.54 14.12
N GLU A 267 -25.16 -1.76 12.82
CA GLU A 267 -24.96 -3.06 12.16
C GLU A 267 -23.49 -3.48 12.17
N LYS A 268 -22.59 -2.56 11.78
CA LYS A 268 -21.14 -2.80 11.82
C LYS A 268 -20.66 -3.05 13.25
N MET A 269 -21.19 -2.31 14.23
CA MET A 269 -20.86 -2.52 15.64
C MET A 269 -21.35 -3.85 16.19
N ALA A 270 -22.60 -4.23 15.91
CA ALA A 270 -23.16 -5.51 16.30
C ALA A 270 -22.35 -6.68 15.73
N ALA A 271 -21.91 -6.57 14.47
CA ALA A 271 -21.06 -7.59 13.84
C ALA A 271 -19.69 -7.72 14.54
N ILE A 272 -19.03 -6.61 14.88
CA ILE A 272 -17.76 -6.63 15.63
C ILE A 272 -17.98 -7.28 17.00
N ILE A 273 -18.96 -6.81 17.77
CA ILE A 273 -19.26 -7.29 19.13
C ILE A 273 -19.63 -8.77 19.13
N SER A 274 -20.42 -9.22 18.16
CA SER A 274 -20.79 -10.64 18.00
C SER A 274 -19.55 -11.53 17.78
N ASN A 275 -18.62 -11.10 16.92
CA ASN A 275 -17.37 -11.83 16.71
C ASN A 275 -16.45 -11.83 17.93
N ILE A 276 -16.44 -10.76 18.72
CA ILE A 276 -15.71 -10.72 20.01
C ILE A 276 -16.33 -11.73 20.98
N LYS A 277 -17.65 -11.72 21.15
CA LYS A 277 -18.38 -12.65 22.04
C LYS A 277 -18.23 -14.11 21.61
N ALA A 278 -18.12 -14.37 20.31
CA ALA A 278 -17.83 -15.69 19.76
C ALA A 278 -16.36 -16.13 19.95
N GLY A 279 -15.52 -15.30 20.59
CA GLY A 279 -14.12 -15.61 20.85
C GLY A 279 -13.22 -15.53 19.62
N LYS A 280 -13.71 -15.01 18.48
CA LYS A 280 -13.00 -14.98 17.19
C LYS A 280 -12.03 -13.81 17.05
N VAL A 281 -12.12 -12.81 17.94
CA VAL A 281 -11.33 -11.57 17.86
C VAL A 281 -10.27 -11.55 18.96
N ALA A 282 -9.01 -11.31 18.56
CA ALA A 282 -7.86 -11.16 19.45
C ALA A 282 -7.73 -9.74 20.00
N SER A 283 -7.93 -8.73 19.15
CA SER A 283 -7.82 -7.32 19.52
C SER A 283 -8.59 -6.43 18.55
N VAL A 284 -9.02 -5.25 19.02
CA VAL A 284 -9.57 -4.19 18.16
C VAL A 284 -8.78 -2.91 18.39
N GLN A 285 -8.34 -2.27 17.31
CA GLN A 285 -7.76 -0.93 17.32
C GLN A 285 -8.68 0.01 16.52
N ILE A 286 -9.11 1.11 17.13
CA ILE A 286 -9.91 2.15 16.49
C ILE A 286 -8.97 3.28 16.06
N GLN A 287 -8.86 3.48 14.77
CA GLN A 287 -8.02 4.48 14.15
C GLN A 287 -8.87 5.63 13.62
N TYR A 288 -8.42 6.86 13.84
CA TYR A 288 -9.15 8.04 13.43
C TYR A 288 -8.20 9.17 13.05
N ASP A 289 -8.69 10.09 12.23
CA ASP A 289 -7.99 11.34 11.91
C ASP A 289 -8.54 12.48 12.78
N ARG A 290 -9.69 13.06 12.45
CA ARG A 290 -10.33 14.16 13.22
C ARG A 290 -11.57 13.75 14.00
N ASN A 291 -12.21 12.64 13.65
CA ASN A 291 -13.46 12.21 14.30
C ASN A 291 -13.21 11.42 15.59
N VAL A 292 -12.60 12.08 16.57
CA VAL A 292 -12.32 11.50 17.89
C VAL A 292 -13.60 11.10 18.62
N GLU A 293 -14.69 11.85 18.44
CA GLU A 293 -15.98 11.56 19.07
C GLU A 293 -16.54 10.22 18.60
N LEU A 294 -16.57 9.99 17.28
CA LEU A 294 -16.97 8.68 16.74
C LEU A 294 -16.01 7.59 17.22
N ALA A 295 -14.70 7.83 17.17
CA ALA A 295 -13.70 6.85 17.61
C ALA A 295 -13.90 6.42 19.08
N GLN A 296 -14.08 7.41 19.97
CA GLN A 296 -14.36 7.19 21.39
C GLN A 296 -15.70 6.47 21.58
N ARG A 297 -16.73 6.84 20.83
CA ARG A 297 -18.03 6.17 20.86
C ARG A 297 -17.91 4.68 20.50
N LEU A 298 -17.20 4.35 19.41
CA LEU A 298 -16.99 2.95 18.99
C LEU A 298 -16.18 2.18 20.06
N ALA A 299 -15.11 2.78 20.58
CA ALA A 299 -14.28 2.14 21.60
C ALA A 299 -15.03 1.89 22.91
N MET A 300 -15.82 2.86 23.37
CA MET A 300 -16.66 2.75 24.56
C MET A 300 -17.71 1.65 24.41
N GLU A 301 -18.34 1.55 23.24
CA GLU A 301 -19.33 0.50 23.00
C GLU A 301 -18.71 -0.91 22.98
N ILE A 302 -17.53 -1.07 22.38
CA ILE A 302 -16.78 -2.33 22.43
C ILE A 302 -16.44 -2.70 23.89
N GLY A 303 -15.94 -1.74 24.67
CA GLY A 303 -15.55 -1.97 26.07
C GLY A 303 -16.73 -2.22 27.02
N THR A 304 -17.92 -1.69 26.72
CA THR A 304 -19.13 -1.90 27.55
C THR A 304 -19.86 -3.19 27.18
N GLN A 305 -19.85 -3.59 25.91
CA GLN A 305 -20.61 -4.75 25.43
C GLN A 305 -19.76 -6.01 25.24
N SER A 306 -18.46 -5.97 25.51
CA SER A 306 -17.56 -7.11 25.35
C SER A 306 -16.47 -7.15 26.42
N THR A 307 -15.69 -8.23 26.45
CA THR A 307 -14.53 -8.38 27.35
C THR A 307 -13.25 -7.76 26.79
N LEU A 308 -13.27 -7.22 25.56
CA LEU A 308 -12.12 -6.57 24.94
C LEU A 308 -12.18 -5.06 25.11
N GLN A 309 -11.02 -4.45 25.35
CA GLN A 309 -10.85 -3.00 25.30
C GLN A 309 -10.24 -2.62 23.96
N ALA A 310 -10.91 -1.72 23.24
CA ALA A 310 -10.40 -1.19 21.99
C ALA A 310 -9.34 -0.12 22.26
N THR A 311 -8.21 -0.17 21.55
CA THR A 311 -7.19 0.88 21.65
C THR A 311 -7.46 1.98 20.63
N LEU A 312 -7.29 3.24 21.03
CA LEU A 312 -7.42 4.38 20.13
C LEU A 312 -6.06 4.73 19.51
N SER A 313 -6.05 5.05 18.23
CA SER A 313 -4.85 5.55 17.53
C SER A 313 -5.24 6.68 16.59
N GLN A 314 -4.86 7.91 16.93
CA GLN A 314 -4.96 9.02 16.02
C GLN A 314 -3.80 9.00 15.03
N SER A 315 -4.07 9.11 13.73
CA SER A 315 -3.04 9.57 12.79
C SER A 315 -3.69 10.24 11.59
N SER A 316 -3.08 11.35 11.17
CA SER A 316 -3.59 12.26 10.17
C SER A 316 -2.41 12.77 9.35
N PRO A 317 -2.59 12.98 8.03
CA PRO A 317 -1.74 13.93 7.33
C PRO A 317 -1.76 15.27 8.08
N PRO A 318 -0.64 15.99 8.20
CA PRO A 318 -0.61 17.20 8.98
C PRO A 318 -1.50 18.29 8.35
N ASP A 319 -1.97 19.22 9.18
CA ASP A 319 -2.84 20.29 8.72
C ASP A 319 -2.19 21.12 7.60
N SER A 320 -2.87 21.19 6.46
CA SER A 320 -2.55 22.11 5.37
C SER A 320 -3.72 23.09 5.19
N PRO A 321 -3.47 24.41 5.14
CA PRO A 321 -4.52 25.43 4.99
C PRO A 321 -5.43 25.21 3.78
N ASN A 322 -4.92 24.54 2.74
CA ASN A 322 -5.56 24.41 1.44
C ASN A 322 -6.06 22.99 1.15
N VAL A 323 -6.00 22.07 2.11
CA VAL A 323 -6.40 20.67 1.90
C VAL A 323 -7.53 20.25 2.84
N SER A 324 -8.69 19.95 2.24
CA SER A 324 -9.73 19.16 2.88
C SER A 324 -9.50 17.69 2.61
N TYR A 325 -9.17 16.92 3.64
CA TYR A 325 -9.05 15.46 3.58
C TYR A 325 -10.35 14.85 4.12
N GLU A 326 -10.65 13.58 3.78
CA GLU A 326 -11.74 12.81 4.39
C GLU A 326 -11.40 12.44 5.85
N ARG A 327 -11.31 13.45 6.72
CA ARG A 327 -10.81 13.33 8.10
C ARG A 327 -11.82 12.76 9.08
N ASN A 328 -13.04 12.49 8.61
CA ASN A 328 -14.14 12.06 9.46
C ASN A 328 -14.29 10.53 9.52
N ARG A 329 -13.62 9.78 8.65
CA ARG A 329 -13.68 8.32 8.64
C ARG A 329 -12.88 7.74 9.81
N VAL A 330 -13.53 6.87 10.57
CA VAL A 330 -12.93 6.06 11.64
C VAL A 330 -12.81 4.62 11.14
N THR A 331 -11.67 3.98 11.40
CA THR A 331 -11.41 2.59 10.98
C THR A 331 -11.25 1.71 12.21
N ALA A 332 -12.09 0.69 12.36
CA ALA A 332 -11.87 -0.37 13.33
C ALA A 332 -11.04 -1.48 12.68
N ILE A 333 -9.79 -1.63 13.11
CA ILE A 333 -8.94 -2.76 12.74
C ILE A 333 -9.24 -3.92 13.68
N VAL A 334 -9.89 -4.95 13.17
CA VAL A 334 -10.26 -6.14 13.94
C VAL A 334 -9.27 -7.26 13.63
N ARG A 335 -8.52 -7.70 14.64
CA ARG A 335 -7.57 -8.81 14.52
C ARG A 335 -8.24 -10.10 14.97
N SER A 336 -8.30 -11.12 14.12
CA SER A 336 -8.86 -12.43 14.47
C SER A 336 -7.87 -13.24 15.31
N LYS A 337 -8.39 -14.16 16.14
CA LYS A 337 -7.57 -15.14 16.88
C LYS A 337 -7.03 -16.23 15.99
#